data_AF-A0A3Q7GKB9-F1
#
_entry.id   AF-A0A3Q7GKB9-F1
#
_cell.length_a   1.000
_cell.length_b   1.000
_cell.length_c   1.000
_cell.angle_alpha   90.00
_cell.angle_beta   90.00
_cell.angle_gamma   90.00
#
_symmetry.space_group_name_H-M   'P 1'
#
loop_
_entity.id
_entity.type
_entity.pdbx_description
1 polymer ?
#
loop_
_entity_poly.entity_id
_entity_poly.type
_entity_poly.pdbx_seq_one_letter_code
_entity_poly.pdbx_strand_id
1 'polypeptide(L)'
;MLSLKWLKVGIREKKIISDEIICINKESNFEALVALTAGFLYDSFKDEEIEGGIVSVVGCIEVYNHIFIRHHIIKKWHETVAIWLTNDMFVDLIPERYSGLLAYNYFL
;
A
#
# COMPACT_ATOMS: atom_id res chain seq x y z
N MET A 1 -2.67 -28.27 -39.79
CA MET A 1 -1.86 -28.49 -38.57
C MET A 1 -1.32 -27.13 -38.12
N LEU A 2 -2.06 -26.40 -37.29
CA LEU A 2 -1.61 -25.14 -36.68
C LEU A 2 -1.56 -25.36 -35.17
N SER A 3 -0.36 -25.17 -34.62
CA SER A 3 0.01 -25.49 -33.24
C SER A 3 -0.57 -24.45 -32.27
N LEU A 4 -1.52 -24.87 -31.43
CA LEU A 4 -2.12 -24.12 -30.32
C LEU A 4 -1.17 -23.98 -29.11
N LYS A 5 0.12 -23.67 -29.33
CA LYS A 5 1.13 -23.66 -28.25
C LYS A 5 1.24 -22.36 -27.44
N TRP A 6 0.41 -21.34 -27.70
CA TRP A 6 0.59 -20.01 -27.07
C TRP A 6 -0.59 -19.48 -26.24
N LEU A 7 -1.55 -20.33 -25.87
CA LEU A 7 -2.69 -19.96 -25.01
C LEU A 7 -2.54 -20.42 -23.55
N LYS A 8 -1.30 -20.51 -23.06
CA LYS A 8 -0.97 -20.67 -21.63
C LYS A 8 0.01 -19.59 -21.16
N VAL A 9 -0.21 -18.34 -21.55
CA VAL A 9 0.29 -17.24 -20.70
C VAL A 9 -0.61 -17.27 -19.47
N GLY A 10 -0.12 -17.93 -18.43
CA GLY A 10 -0.89 -18.28 -17.26
C GLY A 10 -1.54 -17.06 -16.63
N ILE A 11 -2.86 -16.96 -16.79
CA ILE A 11 -3.68 -16.29 -15.80
C ILE A 11 -3.56 -17.17 -14.56
N ARG A 12 -2.56 -16.88 -13.71
CA ARG A 12 -2.55 -17.42 -12.35
C ARG A 12 -3.84 -16.89 -11.73
N GLU A 13 -4.76 -17.78 -11.37
CA GLU A 13 -5.80 -17.47 -10.39
C GLU A 13 -5.06 -17.07 -9.11
N LYS A 14 -4.67 -15.80 -9.01
CA LYS A 14 -4.24 -15.22 -7.76
C LYS A 14 -5.52 -15.12 -6.95
N LYS A 15 -5.55 -15.91 -5.88
CA LYS A 15 -6.51 -15.82 -4.78
C LYS A 15 -6.76 -14.33 -4.52
N ILE A 16 -8.00 -13.88 -4.66
CA ILE A 16 -8.41 -12.54 -4.26
C ILE A 16 -8.28 -12.54 -2.74
N ILE A 17 -7.26 -11.86 -2.21
CA ILE A 17 -6.94 -11.89 -0.78
C ILE A 17 -7.48 -10.60 -0.17
N SER A 18 -8.55 -10.78 0.62
CA SER A 18 -9.25 -9.76 1.43
C SER A 18 -10.17 -8.82 0.64
N ASP A 19 -11.47 -9.10 0.69
CA ASP A 19 -12.54 -8.23 0.18
C ASP A 19 -12.85 -7.03 1.10
N GLU A 20 -12.07 -6.84 2.16
CA GLU A 20 -12.30 -5.79 3.16
C GLU A 20 -11.24 -4.69 3.10
N ILE A 21 -11.72 -3.45 3.22
CA ILE A 21 -10.89 -2.26 3.39
C ILE A 21 -10.39 -2.22 4.85
N ILE A 22 -9.07 -2.13 5.02
CA ILE A 22 -8.42 -2.01 6.33
C ILE A 22 -8.66 -0.60 6.86
N CYS A 23 -9.40 -0.50 7.95
CA CYS A 23 -9.60 0.74 8.68
C CYS A 23 -8.66 0.77 9.88
N ILE A 24 -7.51 1.45 9.75
CA ILE A 24 -6.53 1.59 10.84
C ILE A 24 -6.97 2.66 11.84
N ASN A 25 -7.63 3.71 11.35
CA ASN A 25 -8.08 4.84 12.15
C ASN A 25 -9.47 5.32 11.69
N LYS A 26 -10.30 5.75 12.65
CA LYS A 26 -11.62 6.33 12.40
C LYS A 26 -11.55 7.71 11.74
N GLU A 27 -10.42 8.39 11.82
CA GLU A 27 -10.19 9.72 11.23
C GLU A 27 -9.40 9.66 9.90
N SER A 28 -9.74 8.71 9.03
CA SER A 28 -9.02 8.48 7.76
C SER A 28 -8.99 9.70 6.83
N ASN A 29 -9.97 10.60 6.92
CA ASN A 29 -10.00 11.84 6.14
C ASN A 29 -8.89 12.82 6.54
N PHE A 30 -8.56 12.89 7.84
CA PHE A 30 -7.48 13.74 8.32
C PHE A 30 -6.12 13.20 7.88
N GLU A 31 -5.94 11.87 7.92
CA GLU A 31 -4.75 11.19 7.41
C GLU A 31 -4.53 11.45 5.93
N ALA A 32 -5.59 11.38 5.13
CA ALA A 32 -5.52 11.71 3.70
C ALA A 32 -5.10 13.17 3.45
N LEU A 33 -5.59 14.12 4.26
CA LEU A 33 -5.18 15.53 4.15
C LEU A 33 -3.70 15.73 4.49
N VAL A 34 -3.21 15.09 5.55
CA VAL A 34 -1.77 15.16 5.92
C VAL A 34 -0.90 14.57 4.82
N ALA A 35 -1.27 13.39 4.29
CA ALA A 35 -0.56 12.79 3.17
C ALA A 35 -0.56 13.66 1.91
N LEU A 36 -1.68 14.34 1.63
CA LEU A 36 -1.78 15.31 0.53
C LEU A 36 -0.80 16.47 0.72
N THR A 37 -0.68 17.01 1.93
CA THR A 37 0.30 18.07 2.23
C THR A 37 1.75 17.59 2.12
N ALA A 38 2.01 16.29 2.30
CA ALA A 38 3.30 15.66 2.06
C ALA A 38 3.54 15.30 0.57
N GLY A 39 2.62 15.67 -0.33
CA GLY A 39 2.76 15.47 -1.77
C GLY A 39 2.36 14.08 -2.24
N PHE A 40 1.50 13.36 -1.51
CA PHE A 40 0.93 12.07 -1.92
C PHE A 40 -0.53 12.22 -2.30
N LEU A 41 -0.94 11.62 -3.41
CA LEU A 41 -2.33 11.69 -3.86
C LEU A 41 -3.22 10.75 -3.05
N TYR A 42 -4.49 11.14 -2.87
CA TYR A 42 -5.42 10.38 -2.03
C TYR A 42 -6.00 9.14 -2.73
N ASP A 43 -5.86 9.03 -4.05
CA ASP A 43 -6.51 8.05 -4.92
C ASP A 43 -5.56 7.34 -5.90
N SER A 44 -4.25 7.64 -5.82
CA SER A 44 -3.26 7.14 -6.77
C SER A 44 -1.88 6.93 -6.15
N PHE A 45 -1.09 6.11 -6.84
CA PHE A 45 0.31 5.85 -6.54
C PHE A 45 1.20 6.79 -7.34
N LYS A 46 2.38 7.08 -6.80
CA LYS A 46 3.47 7.69 -7.54
C LYS A 46 4.16 6.65 -8.41
N ASP A 47 4.81 7.11 -9.47
CA ASP A 47 5.51 6.23 -10.40
C ASP A 47 6.59 5.40 -9.69
N GLU A 48 7.26 5.96 -8.67
CA GLU A 48 8.28 5.25 -7.88
C GLU A 48 7.70 4.09 -7.05
N GLU A 49 6.46 4.21 -6.57
CA GLU A 49 5.78 3.14 -5.83
C GLU A 49 5.39 1.99 -6.77
N ILE A 50 5.06 2.32 -8.03
CA ILE A 50 4.74 1.36 -9.08
C ILE A 50 6.02 0.64 -9.53
N GLU A 51 7.10 1.38 -9.77
CA GLU A 51 8.40 0.87 -10.19
C GLU A 51 9.09 0.02 -9.11
N GLY A 52 8.89 0.36 -7.83
CA GLY A 52 9.36 -0.42 -6.68
C GLY A 52 8.70 -1.79 -6.53
N GLY A 53 7.74 -2.13 -7.40
CA GLY A 53 7.04 -3.42 -7.39
C GLY A 53 6.11 -3.59 -6.18
N ILE A 54 5.82 -2.48 -5.48
CA ILE A 54 5.03 -2.48 -4.25
C ILE A 54 3.56 -2.82 -4.54
N VAL A 55 3.09 -2.54 -5.76
CA VAL A 55 1.75 -2.87 -6.22
C VAL A 55 1.82 -3.88 -7.35
N SER A 56 1.90 -5.17 -7.01
CA SER A 56 1.56 -6.23 -7.96
C SER A 56 0.04 -6.21 -8.15
N VAL A 57 -0.45 -5.40 -9.08
CA VAL A 57 -1.88 -5.20 -9.43
C VAL A 57 -2.75 -6.43 -9.17
N VAL A 58 -3.54 -6.43 -8.09
CA VAL A 58 -4.62 -7.39 -7.83
C VAL A 58 -5.79 -6.68 -7.12
N GLY A 59 -6.63 -5.99 -7.89
CA GLY A 59 -7.96 -5.54 -7.44
C GLY A 59 -8.02 -4.18 -6.73
N CYS A 60 -9.18 -3.52 -6.83
CA CYS A 60 -9.41 -2.18 -6.32
C CYS A 60 -9.20 -2.07 -4.80
N ILE A 61 -9.52 -3.12 -4.05
CA ILE A 61 -9.47 -3.11 -2.57
C ILE A 61 -8.02 -3.11 -2.07
N GLU A 62 -7.13 -3.85 -2.71
CA GLU A 62 -5.72 -3.85 -2.33
C GLU A 62 -5.08 -2.49 -2.59
N VAL A 63 -5.50 -1.82 -3.66
CA VAL A 63 -5.11 -0.44 -3.97
C VAL A 63 -5.56 0.51 -2.88
N TYR A 64 -6.84 0.44 -2.47
CA TYR A 64 -7.33 1.26 -1.36
C TYR A 64 -6.55 0.99 -0.07
N ASN A 65 -6.40 -0.28 0.33
CA ASN A 65 -5.66 -0.64 1.54
C ASN A 65 -4.24 -0.07 1.55
N HIS A 66 -3.55 -0.13 0.41
CA HIS A 66 -2.22 0.45 0.28
C HIS A 66 -2.20 1.96 0.58
N ILE A 67 -3.12 2.68 -0.03
CA ILE A 67 -3.28 4.13 0.12
C ILE A 67 -3.61 4.49 1.58
N PHE A 68 -4.57 3.79 2.19
CA PHE A 68 -4.97 4.05 3.58
C PHE A 68 -3.82 3.79 4.56
N ILE A 69 -3.08 2.68 4.38
CA ILE A 69 -1.91 2.36 5.19
C ILE A 69 -0.82 3.44 5.04
N ARG A 70 -0.53 3.86 3.80
CA ARG A 70 0.44 4.93 3.51
C ARG A 70 0.05 6.24 4.21
N HIS A 71 -1.21 6.65 4.14
CA HIS A 71 -1.67 7.87 4.80
C HIS A 71 -1.48 7.81 6.31
N HIS A 72 -1.79 6.66 6.91
CA HIS A 72 -1.61 6.45 8.35
C HIS A 72 -0.13 6.56 8.76
N ILE A 73 0.76 5.93 8.00
CA ILE A 73 2.21 6.00 8.21
C ILE A 73 2.72 7.45 8.10
N ILE A 74 2.35 8.17 7.04
CA ILE A 74 2.81 9.55 6.82
C ILE A 74 2.34 10.47 7.95
N LYS A 75 1.08 10.35 8.37
CA LYS A 75 0.57 11.07 9.54
C LYS A 75 1.44 10.76 10.77
N LYS A 76 1.70 9.47 11.02
CA LYS A 76 2.48 9.06 12.18
C LYS A 76 3.90 9.61 12.16
N TRP A 77 4.55 9.63 11.00
CA TRP A 77 5.85 10.25 10.80
C TRP A 77 5.79 11.75 11.13
N HIS A 78 4.78 12.45 10.62
CA HIS A 78 4.61 13.89 10.83
C HIS A 78 4.29 14.27 12.29
N GLU A 79 3.67 13.38 13.05
CA GLU A 79 3.48 13.52 14.50
C GLU A 79 4.75 13.23 15.30
N THR A 80 5.68 12.47 14.71
CA THR A 80 6.84 11.89 15.41
C THR A 80 8.16 12.40 14.82
N VAL A 81 8.24 13.70 14.49
CA VAL A 81 9.39 14.36 13.82
C VAL A 81 10.75 14.17 14.54
N ALA A 82 10.75 13.74 15.80
CA ALA A 82 11.94 13.51 16.61
C ALA A 82 12.34 12.03 16.79
N ILE A 83 11.58 11.06 16.24
CA ILE A 83 11.82 9.63 16.45
C ILE A 83 11.75 8.90 15.11
N TRP A 84 12.72 8.02 14.87
CA TRP A 84 12.70 7.11 13.74
C TRP A 84 11.52 6.15 13.85
N LEU A 85 10.69 6.09 12.81
CA LEU A 85 9.66 5.07 12.71
C LEU A 85 10.32 3.70 12.55
N THR A 86 9.91 2.75 13.38
CA THR A 86 10.38 1.35 13.31
C THR A 86 9.22 0.46 12.86
N ASN A 87 9.54 -0.63 12.16
CA ASN A 87 8.53 -1.58 11.68
C ASN A 87 7.68 -2.16 12.83
N ASP A 88 8.28 -2.34 14.01
CA ASP A 88 7.62 -2.83 15.21
C ASP A 88 6.44 -1.94 15.65
N MET A 89 6.46 -0.65 15.33
CA MET A 89 5.34 0.27 15.64
C MET A 89 4.07 -0.04 14.85
N PHE A 90 4.17 -0.84 13.79
CA PHE A 90 3.08 -1.09 12.87
C PHE A 90 2.79 -2.58 12.64
N VAL A 91 3.59 -3.48 13.19
CA VAL A 91 3.47 -4.94 12.96
C VAL A 91 2.11 -5.50 13.39
N ASP A 92 1.51 -4.94 14.43
CA ASP A 92 0.18 -5.33 14.93
C ASP A 92 -0.98 -4.65 14.18
N LEU A 93 -0.70 -3.60 13.41
CA LEU A 93 -1.69 -2.76 12.73
C LEU A 93 -1.77 -3.06 11.22
N ILE A 94 -0.63 -3.39 10.61
CA ILE A 94 -0.49 -3.59 9.18
C ILE A 94 -0.30 -5.09 8.93
N PRO A 95 -1.21 -5.75 8.19
CA PRO A 95 -1.06 -7.15 7.85
C PRO A 95 0.27 -7.42 7.13
N GLU A 96 0.87 -8.57 7.40
CA GLU A 96 2.20 -8.97 6.88
C GLU A 96 2.35 -8.82 5.36
N ARG A 97 1.27 -9.01 4.59
CA ARG A 97 1.26 -8.82 3.13
C ARG A 97 1.60 -7.39 2.69
N TYR A 98 1.40 -6.41 3.57
CA TYR A 98 1.73 -5.01 3.36
C TYR A 98 3.01 -4.59 4.07
N SER A 99 3.78 -5.52 4.65
CA SER A 99 5.07 -5.21 5.30
C SER A 99 6.07 -4.50 4.37
N GLY A 100 5.96 -4.67 3.04
CA GLY A 100 6.75 -3.91 2.08
C GLY A 100 6.54 -2.39 2.15
N LEU A 101 5.38 -1.92 2.60
CA LEU A 101 5.14 -0.50 2.87
C LEU A 101 6.02 0.04 4.00
N LEU A 102 6.32 -0.81 4.98
CA LEU A 102 7.18 -0.43 6.10
C LEU A 102 8.63 -0.22 5.66
N ALA A 103 9.07 -0.92 4.62
CA ALA A 103 10.36 -0.67 3.99
C ALA A 103 10.37 0.67 3.21
N TYR A 104 9.22 1.16 2.75
CA TYR A 104 9.12 2.45 2.06
C TYR A 104 9.29 3.65 2.99
N ASN A 105 9.07 3.47 4.30
CA ASN A 105 9.31 4.49 5.34
C ASN A 105 10.76 5.02 5.33
N TYR A 106 11.69 4.28 4.74
CA TYR A 106 13.08 4.73 4.58
C TYR A 106 13.25 5.90 3.59
N PHE A 107 12.26 6.15 2.72
CA PHE A 107 12.34 7.16 1.66
C PHE A 107 11.41 8.38 1.88
N LEU A 108 10.69 8.40 3.00
CA LEU A 108 9.85 9.52 3.46
C LEU A 108 10.64 10.42 4.42
#